data_AF-A0AAJ1HQR8-F1
#
_entry.id   AF-A0AAJ1HQR8-F1
#
_cell.length_a   1.000
_cell.length_b   1.000
_cell.length_c   1.000
_cell.angle_alpha   90.00
_cell.angle_beta   90.00
_cell.angle_gamma   90.00
#
_symmetry.space_group_name_H-M   'P 1'
#
loop_
_entity.id
_entity.type
_entity.pdbx_description
1 polymer ?
#
loop_
_entity_poly.entity_id
_entity_poly.type
_entity_poly.pdbx_seq_one_letter_code
_entity_poly.pdbx_strand_id
1 'polypeptide(L)'
;MIEANYYANWATAILTMANIIWVVEIILNGIIQRKDLNNYVKVNWKLPIALALLLGISALAVIYFPLAMTGYVICFFALIVQALIMFDYHRVLRKYIQESWYLTSTMISLIISVITAISVLVFAITAIAVTDY
;
A
#
# COMPACT_ATOMS: atom_id res chain seq x y z
N MET A 1 0.14 15.79 -24.21
CA MET A 1 1.08 15.10 -23.30
C MET A 1 1.01 15.63 -21.88
N ILE A 2 1.00 16.95 -21.67
CA ILE A 2 0.87 17.57 -20.33
C ILE A 2 -0.44 17.17 -19.62
N GLU A 3 -1.59 17.20 -20.32
CA GLU A 3 -2.89 16.79 -19.73
C GLU A 3 -2.92 15.30 -19.35
N ALA A 4 -2.37 14.41 -20.18
CA ALA A 4 -2.31 12.98 -19.89
C ALA A 4 -1.45 12.70 -18.62
N ASN A 5 -0.35 13.43 -18.46
CA ASN A 5 0.51 13.35 -17.28
C ASN A 5 -0.22 13.87 -16.03
N TYR A 6 -0.99 14.96 -16.16
CA TYR A 6 -1.83 15.48 -15.07
C TYR A 6 -2.89 14.47 -14.60
N TYR A 7 -3.63 13.84 -15.52
CA TYR A 7 -4.62 12.82 -15.17
C TYR A 7 -3.98 11.56 -14.57
N ALA A 8 -2.82 11.13 -15.08
CA ALA A 8 -2.10 9.98 -14.55
C ALA A 8 -1.58 10.23 -13.12
N ASN A 9 -1.12 11.45 -12.81
CA ASN A 9 -0.74 11.83 -11.45
C ASN A 9 -1.93 11.76 -10.49
N TRP A 10 -3.07 12.33 -10.88
CA TRP A 10 -4.31 12.28 -10.08
C TRP A 10 -4.81 10.86 -9.85
N ALA A 11 -4.81 10.01 -10.88
CA ALA A 11 -5.16 8.60 -10.74
C ALA A 11 -4.25 7.86 -9.75
N THR A 12 -2.94 8.15 -9.82
CA THR A 12 -1.93 7.56 -8.92
C THR A 12 -2.13 8.02 -7.47
N ALA A 13 -2.45 9.30 -7.25
CA ALA A 13 -2.77 9.83 -5.93
C ALA A 13 -4.04 9.19 -5.34
N ILE A 14 -5.11 9.07 -6.14
CA ILE A 14 -6.37 8.43 -5.71
C ILE A 14 -6.14 6.97 -5.32
N LEU A 15 -5.39 6.22 -6.13
CA LEU A 15 -5.06 4.82 -5.82
C LEU A 15 -4.24 4.69 -4.53
N THR A 16 -3.28 5.60 -4.32
CA THR A 16 -2.47 5.61 -3.10
C THR A 16 -3.30 5.99 -1.87
N MET A 17 -4.25 6.91 -1.99
CA MET A 17 -5.23 7.19 -0.93
C MET A 17 -6.11 5.98 -0.64
N ALA A 18 -6.63 5.31 -1.67
CA ALA A 18 -7.44 4.10 -1.52
C ALA A 18 -6.65 2.98 -0.82
N ASN A 19 -5.37 2.84 -1.15
CA ASN A 19 -4.45 1.92 -0.48
C ASN A 19 -4.36 2.19 1.03
N ILE A 20 -4.12 3.45 1.42
CA ILE A 20 -4.04 3.86 2.83
C ILE A 20 -5.36 3.59 3.55
N ILE A 21 -6.49 3.98 2.95
CA ILE A 21 -7.83 3.76 3.52
C ILE A 21 -8.06 2.28 3.79
N TRP A 22 -7.62 1.41 2.87
CA TRP A 22 -7.75 -0.04 3.04
C TRP A 22 -6.88 -0.57 4.18
N VAL A 23 -5.66 -0.05 4.37
CA VAL A 23 -4.82 -0.39 5.52
C VAL A 23 -5.47 0.09 6.83
N VAL A 24 -6.08 1.28 6.85
CA VAL A 24 -6.83 1.79 8.02
C VAL A 24 -8.02 0.89 8.35
N GLU A 25 -8.74 0.40 7.35
CA GLU A 25 -9.83 -0.56 7.54
C GLU A 25 -9.35 -1.84 8.22
N ILE A 26 -8.19 -2.39 7.81
CA ILE A 26 -7.55 -3.53 8.46
C ILE A 26 -7.22 -3.19 9.91
N ILE A 27 -6.67 -2.01 10.20
CA ILE A 27 -6.36 -1.60 11.58
C ILE A 27 -7.63 -1.61 12.43
N LEU A 28 -8.73 -1.02 11.94
CA LEU A 28 -10.01 -0.98 12.65
C LEU A 28 -10.54 -2.38 12.95
N ASN A 29 -10.53 -3.26 11.96
CA ASN A 29 -10.92 -4.66 12.15
C ASN A 29 -10.01 -5.40 13.13
N GLY A 30 -8.71 -5.13 13.10
CA GLY A 30 -7.75 -5.68 14.05
C GLY A 30 -8.00 -5.20 15.48
N ILE A 31 -8.47 -3.96 15.66
CA ILE A 31 -8.88 -3.44 16.97
C ILE A 31 -10.15 -4.14 17.46
N ILE A 32 -11.15 -4.31 16.59
CA ILE A 32 -12.41 -4.99 16.91
C ILE A 32 -12.14 -6.45 17.32
N GLN A 33 -11.29 -7.16 16.57
CA GLN A 33 -10.92 -8.56 16.81
C GLN A 33 -9.69 -8.72 17.73
N ARG A 34 -9.27 -7.66 18.43
CA ARG A 34 -8.01 -7.63 19.20
C ARG A 34 -7.89 -8.77 20.21
N LYS A 35 -8.98 -9.10 20.91
CA LYS A 35 -8.95 -10.15 21.94
C LYS A 35 -8.63 -11.50 21.32
N ASP A 36 -9.29 -11.84 20.22
CA ASP A 36 -9.06 -13.10 19.50
C ASP A 36 -7.67 -13.11 18.88
N LEU A 37 -7.26 -12.02 18.23
CA LEU A 37 -5.93 -11.89 17.64
C LEU A 37 -4.82 -12.06 18.69
N ASN A 38 -4.97 -11.47 19.87
CA ASN A 38 -4.00 -11.62 20.95
C ASN A 38 -3.99 -13.03 21.56
N ASN A 39 -5.10 -13.75 21.52
CA ASN A 39 -5.20 -15.11 22.08
C ASN A 39 -4.68 -16.17 21.11
N TYR A 40 -4.96 -16.01 19.81
CA TYR A 40 -4.64 -17.02 18.79
C TYR A 40 -3.35 -16.72 18.03
N VAL A 41 -3.01 -15.45 17.78
CA VAL A 41 -1.80 -15.07 17.03
C VAL A 41 -0.65 -14.87 18.01
N LYS A 42 0.26 -15.85 18.05
CA LYS A 42 1.42 -15.86 18.98
C LYS A 42 2.55 -14.91 18.59
N VAL A 43 2.40 -14.17 17.49
CA VAL A 43 3.39 -13.22 16.97
C VAL A 43 2.82 -11.80 16.97
N ASN A 44 3.70 -10.79 16.88
CA ASN A 44 3.27 -9.39 16.85
C ASN A 44 2.52 -9.06 15.54
N TRP A 45 1.19 -9.18 15.57
CA TRP A 45 0.32 -8.92 14.43
C TRP A 45 0.16 -7.41 14.11
N LYS A 46 0.55 -6.52 15.03
CA LYS A 46 0.35 -5.07 14.87
C LYS A 46 1.45 -4.40 14.05
N LEU A 47 2.69 -4.85 14.24
CA LEU A 47 3.87 -4.21 13.63
C LEU A 47 3.81 -4.21 12.09
N PRO A 48 3.50 -5.32 11.40
CA PRO A 48 3.43 -5.33 9.94
C PRO A 48 2.42 -4.34 9.38
N ILE A 49 1.25 -4.21 10.01
CA ILE A 49 0.21 -3.27 9.57
C ILE A 49 0.64 -1.82 9.81
N ALA A 50 1.28 -1.53 10.94
CA ALA A 50 1.81 -0.18 11.21
C ALA A 50 2.88 0.23 10.20
N LEU A 51 3.79 -0.70 9.83
CA LEU A 51 4.78 -0.48 8.79
C LEU A 51 4.13 -0.29 7.42
N ALA A 52 3.10 -1.08 7.08
CA ALA A 52 2.36 -0.91 5.84
C ALA A 52 1.68 0.47 5.75
N LEU A 53 1.09 0.95 6.85
CA LEU A 53 0.50 2.29 6.92
C LEU A 53 1.56 3.39 6.72
N LEU A 54 2.70 3.27 7.40
CA LEU A 54 3.81 4.23 7.27
C LEU A 54 4.35 4.29 5.84
N LEU A 55 4.50 3.14 5.18
CA LEU A 55 4.92 3.07 3.78
C LEU A 55 3.90 3.71 2.84
N GLY A 56 2.61 3.43 3.02
CA GLY A 56 1.53 4.05 2.24
C GLY A 56 1.49 5.57 2.40
N ILE A 57 1.58 6.08 3.63
CA ILE A 57 1.63 7.53 3.90
C ILE A 57 2.89 8.16 3.29
N SER A 58 4.04 7.50 3.39
CA SER A 58 5.30 7.98 2.80
C SER A 58 5.19 8.05 1.27
N ALA A 59 4.61 7.02 0.64
CA ALA A 59 4.35 7.00 -0.80
C ALA A 59 3.44 8.16 -1.22
N LEU A 60 2.36 8.42 -0.48
CA LEU A 60 1.46 9.55 -0.75
C LEU A 60 2.16 10.91 -0.60
N ALA A 61 2.98 11.07 0.44
CA ALA A 61 3.75 12.29 0.67
C ALA A 61 4.70 12.58 -0.50
N VAL A 62 5.34 11.55 -1.04
CA VAL A 62 6.26 11.68 -2.19
C VAL A 62 5.50 12.04 -3.49
N ILE A 63 4.26 11.58 -3.66
CA ILE A 63 3.42 11.96 -4.82
C ILE A 63 3.04 13.45 -4.77
N TYR A 64 2.69 13.98 -3.58
CA TYR A 64 2.34 15.40 -3.42
C TYR A 64 3.54 16.34 -3.35
N PHE A 65 4.66 15.87 -2.82
CA PHE A 65 5.90 16.64 -2.67
C PHE A 65 7.06 15.91 -3.39
N PRO A 66 7.04 15.84 -4.74
CA PRO A 66 8.04 15.10 -5.48
C PRO A 66 9.41 15.78 -5.38
N LEU A 67 10.37 15.09 -4.77
CA LEU A 67 11.78 15.51 -4.65
C LEU A 67 12.59 15.25 -5.95
N ALA A 68 12.01 15.58 -7.10
CA ALA A 68 12.44 15.18 -8.46
C ALA A 68 12.05 13.73 -8.84
N MET A 69 12.46 13.28 -10.04
CA MET A 69 12.11 11.96 -10.60
C MET A 69 12.48 10.77 -9.70
N THR A 70 13.53 10.93 -8.89
CA THR A 70 13.96 9.96 -7.88
C THR A 70 12.87 9.69 -6.83
N GLY A 71 11.99 10.67 -6.56
CA GLY A 71 10.84 10.50 -5.68
C GLY A 71 9.90 9.38 -6.15
N TYR A 72 9.57 9.33 -7.44
CA TYR A 72 8.68 8.29 -7.96
C TYR A 72 9.27 6.88 -7.84
N VAL A 73 10.61 6.76 -7.99
CA VAL A 73 11.32 5.50 -7.77
C VAL A 73 11.22 5.09 -6.30
N ILE A 74 11.45 6.01 -5.35
CA ILE A 74 11.31 5.74 -3.91
C ILE A 74 9.88 5.33 -3.56
N CYS A 75 8.88 6.01 -4.12
CA CYS A 75 7.46 5.69 -3.95
C CYS A 75 7.13 4.28 -4.44
N PHE A 76 7.60 3.92 -5.64
CA PHE A 76 7.47 2.57 -6.19
C PHE A 76 8.07 1.50 -5.28
N PHE A 77 9.31 1.70 -4.81
CA PHE A 77 9.96 0.77 -3.89
C PHE A 77 9.20 0.65 -2.56
N ALA A 78 8.71 1.75 -2.00
CA ALA A 78 7.92 1.74 -0.76
C ALA A 78 6.65 0.89 -0.91
N LEU A 79 5.94 1.03 -2.03
CA LEU A 79 4.73 0.26 -2.31
C LEU A 79 5.01 -1.24 -2.55
N ILE A 80 6.14 -1.58 -3.19
CA ILE A 80 6.58 -2.98 -3.30
C ILE A 80 6.87 -3.56 -1.93
N VAL A 81 7.64 -2.86 -1.10
CA VAL A 81 7.96 -3.32 0.27
C VAL A 81 6.68 -3.49 1.08
N GLN A 82 5.73 -2.56 0.95
CA GLN A 82 4.42 -2.68 1.57
C GLN A 82 3.68 -3.93 1.10
N ALA A 83 3.66 -4.22 -0.21
CA ALA A 83 3.04 -5.43 -0.73
C ALA A 83 3.70 -6.69 -0.17
N LEU A 84 5.04 -6.76 -0.10
CA LEU A 84 5.76 -7.89 0.47
C LEU A 84 5.44 -8.08 1.97
N ILE A 85 5.39 -6.99 2.74
CA ILE A 85 4.98 -7.02 4.14
C ILE A 85 3.55 -7.58 4.27
N MET A 86 2.62 -7.12 3.43
CA MET A 86 1.23 -7.59 3.47
C MET A 86 1.09 -9.05 3.03
N PHE A 87 1.90 -9.51 2.08
CA PHE A 87 1.95 -10.91 1.66
C PHE A 87 2.42 -11.82 2.80
N ASP A 88 3.54 -11.48 3.42
CA ASP A 88 4.05 -12.22 4.58
C ASP A 88 3.07 -12.17 5.74
N TYR A 89 2.46 -11.02 5.98
CA TYR A 89 1.46 -10.83 7.03
C TYR A 89 0.24 -11.74 6.82
N HIS A 90 -0.32 -11.75 5.60
CA HIS A 90 -1.43 -12.63 5.24
C HIS A 90 -1.07 -14.11 5.44
N ARG A 91 0.12 -14.52 4.99
CA ARG A 91 0.60 -15.90 5.14
C ARG A 91 0.77 -16.30 6.59
N VAL A 92 1.22 -15.39 7.45
CA VAL A 92 1.32 -15.61 8.90
C VAL A 92 -0.05 -15.75 9.53
N LEU A 93 -0.98 -14.82 9.25
CA LEU A 93 -2.33 -14.84 9.80
C LEU A 93 -3.10 -16.10 9.42
N ARG A 94 -2.96 -16.58 8.19
CA ARG A 94 -3.63 -17.81 7.69
C ARG A 94 -3.29 -19.06 8.52
N LYS A 95 -2.17 -19.06 9.25
CA LYS A 95 -1.81 -20.16 10.16
C LYS A 95 -2.64 -20.18 11.45
N TYR A 96 -3.21 -19.04 11.82
CA TYR A 96 -3.90 -18.84 13.09
C TYR A 96 -5.41 -18.57 12.91
N ILE A 97 -5.81 -18.10 11.73
CA ILE A 97 -7.17 -17.69 11.39
C ILE A 97 -7.57 -18.44 10.13
N GLN A 98 -8.70 -19.15 10.16
CA GLN A 98 -9.18 -19.91 9.01
C GLN A 98 -9.92 -19.01 8.02
N GLU A 99 -11.03 -18.42 8.44
CA GLU A 99 -11.85 -17.53 7.61
C GLU A 99 -12.33 -16.36 8.46
N SER A 100 -11.92 -15.15 8.09
CA SER A 100 -12.43 -13.93 8.68
C SER A 100 -12.32 -12.79 7.67
N TRP A 101 -13.22 -11.81 7.80
CA TRP A 101 -13.13 -10.59 7.00
C TRP A 101 -11.76 -9.91 7.12
N TYR A 102 -11.14 -9.99 8.30
CA TYR A 102 -9.79 -9.50 8.55
C TYR A 102 -8.75 -10.17 7.65
N LEU A 103 -8.77 -11.51 7.54
CA LEU A 103 -7.85 -12.25 6.67
C LEU A 103 -8.10 -11.92 5.19
N THR A 104 -9.36 -11.84 4.76
CA THR A 104 -9.71 -11.44 3.39
C THR A 104 -9.24 -10.03 3.08
N SER A 105 -9.44 -9.08 4.00
CA SER A 105 -9.03 -7.69 3.82
C SER A 105 -7.52 -7.55 3.63
N THR A 106 -6.70 -8.36 4.33
CA THR A 106 -5.23 -8.37 4.10
C THR A 106 -4.83 -8.81 2.69
N MET A 107 -5.57 -9.75 2.07
CA MET A 107 -5.34 -10.14 0.67
C MET A 107 -5.76 -9.03 -0.29
N ILE A 108 -6.90 -8.37 -0.04
CA ILE A 108 -7.33 -7.23 -0.87
C ILE A 108 -6.31 -6.10 -0.78
N SER A 109 -5.79 -5.79 0.41
CA SER A 109 -4.73 -4.79 0.59
C SER A 109 -3.45 -5.12 -0.18
N LEU A 110 -3.07 -6.39 -0.26
CA LEU A 110 -1.95 -6.83 -1.10
C LEU A 110 -2.21 -6.48 -2.57
N ILE A 111 -3.38 -6.83 -3.10
CA ILE A 111 -3.75 -6.57 -4.50
C ILE A 111 -3.76 -5.07 -4.77
N ILE A 112 -4.37 -4.27 -3.90
CA ILE A 112 -4.39 -2.80 -4.03
C ILE A 112 -2.96 -2.24 -4.01
N SER A 113 -2.07 -2.75 -3.15
CA SER A 113 -0.67 -2.31 -3.09
C SER A 113 0.09 -2.60 -4.38
N VAL A 114 -0.11 -3.78 -4.97
CA VAL A 114 0.48 -4.15 -6.26
C VAL A 114 -0.05 -3.26 -7.39
N ILE A 115 -1.37 -3.05 -7.46
CA ILE A 115 -1.98 -2.16 -8.47
C ILE A 115 -1.43 -0.74 -8.34
N THR A 116 -1.34 -0.23 -7.10
CA THR A 116 -0.81 1.11 -6.83
C THR A 116 0.65 1.24 -7.27
N ALA A 117 1.48 0.23 -6.99
CA ALA A 117 2.87 0.20 -7.44
C ALA A 117 2.98 0.23 -8.97
N ILE A 118 2.16 -0.57 -9.68
CA ILE A 118 2.13 -0.56 -11.15
C ILE A 118 1.71 0.81 -11.68
N SER A 119 0.70 1.45 -11.08
CA SER A 119 0.27 2.79 -11.48
C SER A 119 1.36 3.84 -11.29
N VAL A 120 2.08 3.81 -10.17
CA VAL A 120 3.23 4.70 -9.93
C VAL A 120 4.33 4.46 -10.97
N LEU A 121 4.61 3.20 -11.33
CA LEU A 121 5.61 2.87 -12.34
C LEU A 121 5.24 3.40 -13.73
N VAL A 122 3.99 3.16 -14.16
CA VAL A 122 3.48 3.68 -15.44
C VAL A 122 3.56 5.20 -15.45
N PHE A 123 3.16 5.85 -14.35
CA PHE A 123 3.26 7.29 -14.22
C PHE A 123 4.70 7.79 -14.34
N ALA A 124 5.65 7.18 -13.62
CA ALA A 124 7.06 7.55 -13.66
C ALA A 124 7.63 7.45 -15.10
N ILE A 125 7.31 6.38 -15.83
CA ILE A 125 7.74 6.19 -17.22
C ILE A 125 7.14 7.28 -18.12
N THR A 126 5.85 7.57 -17.97
CA THR A 126 5.19 8.62 -18.76
C THR A 126 5.75 10.00 -18.44
N ALA A 127 6.10 10.26 -17.18
CA ALA A 127 6.67 11.54 -16.78
C ALA A 127 8.05 11.76 -17.42
N ILE A 128 8.91 10.74 -17.45
CA ILE A 128 10.22 10.77 -18.13
C ILE A 128 10.03 11.05 -19.63
N ALA A 129 9.15 10.28 -20.29
CA ALA A 129 8.89 10.44 -21.72
C ALA A 129 8.39 11.85 -22.11
N VAL A 130 7.74 12.57 -21.19
CA VAL A 130 7.23 13.93 -21.44
C VAL A 130 8.25 15.02 -21.06
N THR A 131 9.24 14.72 -20.21
CA THR A 131 10.27 15.70 -19.80
C THR A 131 11.50 15.70 -20.71
N ASP A 132 11.78 14.58 -21.40
CA ASP A 132 12.89 14.45 -22.36
C ASP A 132 12.56 14.93 -23.79
N TYR A 133 11.33 15.43 -24.04
CA TYR A 133 10.87 16.03 -25.31
C TYR A 133 10.44 17.48 -25.11
#